data_AF-A0A7X8ZEH2-F1
#
_entry.id   AF-A0A7X8ZEH2-F1
#
_cell.length_a   1.000
_cell.length_b   1.000
_cell.length_c   1.000
_cell.angle_alpha   90.00
_cell.angle_beta   90.00
_cell.angle_gamma   90.00
#
_symmetry.space_group_name_H-M   'P 1'
#
loop_
_entity.id
_entity.type
_entity.pdbx_description
1 polymer ?
#
loop_
_entity_poly.entity_id
_entity_poly.type
_entity_poly.pdbx_seq_one_letter_code
_entity_poly.pdbx_strand_id
1 'polypeptide(L)'
;MLSHIIDVLADPIDGTPLQGVEDFTRLVSESGHSYDVARQGYVTLAGGAGLRYSGDDAEMIADRETFLAGGHFAPFVEATSDAVHDVLDAAEVADDATPVICEIGAGTGYYLSHTLDSVAGSRGIGVDVSVHAAKHLAKCHP
;
A
#
# COMPACT_ATOMS: atom_id res chain seq x y z
N MET A 1 -6.74 -6.71 1.76
CA MET A 1 -5.83 -7.79 2.24
C MET A 1 -4.77 -8.10 1.20
N LEU A 2 -3.59 -8.63 1.56
CA LEU A 2 -2.53 -8.99 0.59
C LEU A 2 -3.01 -9.93 -0.52
N SER A 3 -3.91 -10.87 -0.20
CA SER A 3 -4.54 -11.76 -1.17
C SER A 3 -5.33 -11.03 -2.28
N HIS A 4 -5.77 -9.80 -2.05
CA HIS A 4 -6.53 -9.02 -3.04
C HIS A 4 -5.63 -8.36 -4.09
N ILE A 5 -4.32 -8.26 -3.83
CA ILE A 5 -3.36 -7.56 -4.69
C ILE A 5 -2.16 -8.43 -5.06
N ILE A 6 -2.18 -9.72 -4.72
CA ILE A 6 -1.06 -10.64 -4.99
C ILE A 6 -0.78 -10.78 -6.49
N ASP A 7 -1.81 -10.63 -7.34
CA ASP A 7 -1.74 -10.66 -8.80
C ASP A 7 -0.88 -9.56 -9.42
N VAL A 8 -0.59 -8.50 -8.65
CA VAL A 8 0.22 -7.36 -9.09
C VAL A 8 1.52 -7.20 -8.28
N LEU A 9 1.88 -8.21 -7.47
CA LEU A 9 3.16 -8.25 -6.75
C LEU A 9 4.19 -9.12 -7.46
N ALA A 10 5.45 -8.67 -7.41
CA ALA A 10 6.59 -9.38 -7.96
C ALA A 10 7.73 -9.43 -6.94
N ASP A 11 8.56 -10.46 -7.08
CA ASP A 11 9.79 -10.62 -6.32
C ASP A 11 10.75 -9.45 -6.58
N PRO A 12 11.21 -8.73 -5.56
CA PRO A 12 12.14 -7.61 -5.73
C PRO A 12 13.54 -8.01 -6.23
N ILE A 13 13.89 -9.29 -6.20
CA ILE A 13 15.21 -9.82 -6.58
C ILE A 13 15.24 -10.20 -8.06
N ASP A 14 14.20 -10.86 -8.58
CA ASP A 14 14.18 -11.38 -9.96
C ASP A 14 12.94 -11.02 -10.78
N GLY A 15 11.95 -10.36 -10.18
CA GLY A 15 10.74 -9.90 -10.85
C GLY A 15 9.72 -11.00 -11.15
N THR A 16 9.92 -12.22 -10.67
CA THR A 16 8.92 -13.30 -10.86
C THR A 16 7.68 -13.05 -9.98
N PRO A 17 6.48 -13.52 -10.40
CA PRO A 17 5.26 -13.35 -9.61
C PRO A 17 5.38 -13.94 -8.21
N LEU A 18 4.77 -13.27 -7.22
CA LEU A 18 4.66 -13.80 -5.87
C LEU A 18 3.37 -14.60 -5.70
N GLN A 19 3.44 -15.66 -4.91
CA GLN A 19 2.30 -16.50 -4.56
C GLN A 19 2.16 -16.61 -3.04
N GLY A 20 0.92 -16.54 -2.54
CA GLY A 20 0.62 -16.82 -1.14
C GLY A 20 0.66 -18.32 -0.85
N VAL A 21 1.40 -18.71 0.19
CA VAL A 21 1.45 -20.09 0.71
C VAL A 21 1.13 -20.08 2.20
N GLU A 22 0.89 -21.26 2.77
CA GLU A 22 0.64 -21.43 4.21
C GLU A 22 -0.48 -20.49 4.71
N ASP A 23 -1.65 -20.53 4.06
CA ASP A 23 -2.79 -19.63 4.34
C ASP A 23 -2.41 -18.13 4.30
N PHE A 24 -1.57 -17.74 3.34
CA PHE A 24 -1.05 -16.38 3.17
C PHE A 24 -0.18 -15.87 4.33
N THR A 25 0.33 -16.74 5.21
CA THR A 25 1.33 -16.35 6.21
C THR A 25 2.72 -16.14 5.61
N ARG A 26 2.92 -16.52 4.34
CA ARG A 26 4.16 -16.33 3.59
C ARG A 26 3.88 -16.11 2.11
N LEU A 27 4.72 -15.30 1.47
CA LEU A 27 4.79 -15.14 0.02
C LEU A 27 6.05 -15.84 -0.50
N VAL A 28 5.93 -16.54 -1.63
CA VAL A 28 7.05 -17.19 -2.31
C VAL A 28 7.09 -16.81 -3.78
N SER A 29 8.28 -16.67 -4.33
CA SER A 29 8.50 -16.48 -5.76
C SER A 29 8.78 -17.81 -6.47
N GLU A 30 8.70 -17.81 -7.80
CA GLU A 30 8.98 -19.01 -8.61
C GLU A 30 10.43 -19.49 -8.48
N SER A 31 11.36 -18.59 -8.21
CA SER A 31 12.78 -18.88 -7.98
C SER A 31 13.08 -19.40 -6.56
N GLY A 32 12.09 -19.38 -5.67
CA GLY A 32 12.20 -19.90 -4.30
C GLY A 32 12.58 -18.86 -3.24
N HIS A 33 12.58 -17.56 -3.54
CA HIS A 33 12.65 -16.54 -2.49
C HIS A 33 11.37 -16.52 -1.68
N SER A 34 11.48 -16.17 -0.40
CA SER A 34 10.40 -16.31 0.57
C SER A 34 10.35 -15.09 1.49
N TYR A 35 9.14 -14.59 1.73
CA TYR A 35 8.87 -13.41 2.53
C TYR A 35 7.74 -13.72 3.51
N ASP A 36 8.01 -13.62 4.80
CA ASP A 36 6.97 -13.84 5.81
C ASP A 36 6.00 -12.64 5.84
N VAL A 37 4.72 -12.94 5.90
CA VAL A 37 3.67 -11.94 6.09
C VAL A 37 3.55 -11.65 7.58
N ALA A 38 3.71 -10.38 7.95
CA ALA A 38 3.58 -9.97 9.33
C ALA A 38 2.13 -10.14 9.82
N ARG A 39 1.94 -10.41 11.12
CA ARG A 39 0.61 -10.58 11.73
C ARG A 39 -0.34 -9.39 11.51
N GLN A 40 0.20 -8.21 11.20
CA GLN A 40 -0.58 -7.01 10.92
C GLN A 40 -1.05 -6.93 9.45
N GLY A 41 -0.56 -7.81 8.57
CA GLY A 41 -0.97 -7.91 7.17
C GLY A 41 -0.03 -7.27 6.15
N TYR A 42 1.13 -6.76 6.55
CA TYR A 42 2.15 -6.24 5.64
C TYR A 42 3.24 -7.27 5.35
N VAL A 43 3.98 -7.09 4.26
CA VAL A 43 5.16 -7.89 3.91
C VAL A 43 6.38 -6.99 3.76
N THR A 44 7.52 -7.41 4.29
CA THR A 44 8.80 -6.71 4.07
C THR A 44 9.50 -7.32 2.86
N LEU A 45 9.64 -6.54 1.79
CA LEU A 45 10.33 -6.94 0.55
C LEU A 45 11.79 -6.45 0.50
N ALA A 46 12.30 -5.84 1.57
CA ALA A 46 13.72 -5.51 1.67
C ALA A 46 14.54 -6.80 1.85
N GLY A 47 15.58 -6.98 1.02
CA GLY A 47 16.48 -8.13 1.11
C GLY A 47 17.20 -8.24 2.47
N GLY A 48 17.85 -9.37 2.72
CA GLY A 48 18.37 -9.78 4.05
C GLY A 48 19.34 -8.83 4.77
N ALA A 49 19.82 -7.77 4.12
CA ALA A 49 20.54 -6.68 4.80
C ALA A 49 19.62 -5.75 5.63
N GLY A 50 18.30 -5.91 5.49
CA GLY A 50 17.30 -5.03 6.09
C GLY A 50 17.19 -3.69 5.39
N LEU A 51 16.27 -2.85 5.89
CA LEU A 51 16.13 -1.47 5.42
C LEU A 51 17.33 -0.65 5.91
N ARG A 52 18.05 0.01 4.98
CA ARG A 52 19.18 0.88 5.31
C ARG A 52 18.77 2.16 6.03
N TYR A 53 17.49 2.52 5.92
CA TYR A 53 16.91 3.72 6.49
C TYR A 53 15.82 3.33 7.49
N SER A 54 15.86 3.91 8.68
CA SER A 54 14.69 3.94 9.56
C SER A 54 13.76 5.04 9.06
N GLY A 55 12.56 4.67 8.63
CA GLY A 55 11.48 5.64 8.45
C GLY A 55 11.01 6.21 9.79
N ASP A 56 9.82 6.82 9.79
CA ASP A 56 9.23 7.40 11.00
C ASP A 56 9.02 6.36 12.11
N ASP A 57 9.21 6.80 13.35
CA ASP A 57 8.89 6.00 14.53
C ASP A 57 7.39 6.02 14.85
N ALA A 58 6.99 5.32 15.91
CA ALA A 58 5.58 5.21 16.30
C ALA A 58 4.97 6.55 16.74
N GLU A 59 5.74 7.42 17.40
CA GLU A 59 5.26 8.71 17.91
C GLU A 59 5.03 9.67 16.74
N MET A 60 5.98 9.73 15.81
CA MET A 60 5.85 10.51 14.58
C MET A 60 4.65 10.08 13.72
N ILE A 61 4.37 8.77 13.63
CA ILE A 61 3.19 8.27 12.92
C ILE A 61 1.90 8.69 13.63
N ALA A 62 1.84 8.61 14.96
CA ALA A 62 0.68 9.05 15.74
C ALA A 62 0.43 10.56 15.64
N ASP A 63 1.49 11.36 15.67
CA ASP A 63 1.42 12.81 15.46
C ASP A 63 0.88 13.15 14.07
N ARG A 64 1.37 12.45 13.04
CA ARG A 64 0.89 12.63 11.67
C ARG A 64 -0.58 12.24 11.55
N GLU A 65 -1.00 11.12 12.12
CA GLU A 65 -2.41 10.69 12.13
C GLU A 65 -3.30 11.73 12.80
N THR A 66 -2.89 12.24 13.96
CA THR A 66 -3.63 13.27 14.72
C THR A 66 -3.77 14.56 13.89
N PHE A 67 -2.70 15.01 13.24
CA PHE A 67 -2.73 16.19 12.40
C PHE A 67 -3.63 16.01 11.17
N LEU A 68 -3.51 14.88 10.47
CA LEU A 68 -4.29 14.59 9.26
C LEU A 68 -5.78 14.43 9.57
N ALA A 69 -6.13 13.79 10.69
CA ALA A 69 -7.52 13.68 11.16
C ALA A 69 -8.17 15.04 11.46
N GLY A 70 -7.36 16.09 11.71
CA GLY A 70 -7.83 17.47 11.82
C GLY A 70 -8.28 18.11 10.49
N GLY A 71 -8.13 17.42 9.36
CA GLY A 71 -8.55 17.90 8.05
C GLY A 71 -7.67 19.02 7.47
N HIS A 72 -6.55 19.33 8.12
CA HIS A 72 -5.64 20.40 7.69
C HIS A 72 -5.12 20.21 6.26
N PHE A 73 -5.03 18.95 5.81
CA PHE A 73 -4.58 18.57 4.47
C PHE A 73 -5.73 18.12 3.55
N ALA A 74 -7.00 18.32 3.91
CA ALA A 74 -8.14 17.97 3.06
C ALA A 74 -8.04 18.52 1.62
N PRO A 75 -7.61 19.78 1.38
CA PRO A 75 -7.48 20.28 0.01
C PRO A 75 -6.46 19.50 -0.84
N PHE A 76 -5.42 18.92 -0.22
CA PHE A 76 -4.44 18.10 -0.93
C PHE A 76 -4.98 16.70 -1.22
N VAL A 77 -5.81 16.16 -0.31
CA VAL A 77 -6.48 14.87 -0.53
C VAL A 77 -7.46 14.97 -1.69
N GLU A 78 -8.28 16.03 -1.71
CA GLU A 78 -9.22 16.31 -2.80
C GLU A 78 -8.46 16.44 -4.12
N ALA A 79 -7.44 17.29 -4.18
CA ALA A 79 -6.64 17.48 -5.39
C ALA A 79 -5.95 16.18 -5.87
N THR A 80 -5.51 15.32 -4.95
CA THR A 80 -4.90 14.03 -5.30
C THR A 80 -5.94 13.05 -5.85
N SER A 81 -7.11 12.99 -5.21
CA SER A 81 -8.21 12.10 -5.63
C SER A 81 -8.75 12.52 -7.00
N ASP A 82 -8.95 13.83 -7.20
CA ASP A 82 -9.38 14.39 -8.49
C ASP A 82 -8.36 14.10 -9.59
N ALA A 83 -7.06 14.27 -9.31
CA ALA A 83 -6.01 13.94 -10.29
C ALA A 83 -6.00 12.46 -10.67
N VAL A 84 -6.35 11.55 -9.74
CA VAL A 84 -6.50 10.13 -10.05
C VAL A 84 -7.70 9.90 -10.96
N HIS A 85 -8.83 10.55 -10.69
CA HIS A 85 -9.99 10.49 -11.59
C HIS A 85 -9.66 10.99 -13.00
N ASP A 86 -8.99 12.14 -13.12
CA ASP A 86 -8.56 12.69 -14.41
C ASP A 86 -7.69 11.70 -15.21
N VAL A 87 -6.80 10.97 -14.54
CA VAL A 87 -5.94 9.96 -15.19
C VAL A 87 -6.74 8.72 -15.63
N LEU A 88 -7.69 8.26 -14.81
CA LEU A 88 -8.54 7.12 -15.16
C LEU A 88 -9.45 7.45 -16.35
N ASP A 89 -10.04 8.65 -16.35
CA ASP A 89 -10.87 9.15 -17.44
C ASP A 89 -10.07 9.30 -18.74
N ALA A 90 -8.88 9.91 -18.66
CA ALA A 90 -7.99 10.08 -19.82
C ALA A 90 -7.49 8.75 -20.40
N ALA A 91 -7.40 7.70 -19.57
CA ALA A 91 -7.05 6.36 -19.99
C ALA A 91 -8.26 5.52 -20.46
N GLU A 92 -9.47 6.11 -20.48
CA GLU A 92 -10.73 5.44 -20.84
C GLU A 92 -10.95 4.15 -20.03
N VAL A 93 -10.59 4.17 -18.73
CA VAL A 93 -10.83 3.04 -17.83
C VAL A 93 -12.34 2.86 -17.65
N ALA A 94 -12.84 1.65 -17.90
CA ALA A 94 -14.26 1.37 -17.79
C ALA A 94 -14.76 1.50 -16.34
N ASP A 95 -16.00 1.93 -16.16
CA ASP A 95 -16.63 2.12 -14.84
C ASP A 95 -16.71 0.82 -14.00
N ASP A 96 -16.69 -0.35 -14.66
CA ASP A 96 -16.72 -1.67 -14.01
C ASP A 96 -15.31 -2.29 -13.81
N ALA A 97 -14.26 -1.55 -14.18
CA ALA A 97 -12.89 -1.97 -13.93
C ALA A 97 -12.54 -1.90 -12.43
N THR A 98 -11.53 -2.67 -12.04
CA THR A 98 -11.01 -2.68 -10.66
C THR A 98 -9.56 -2.21 -10.64
N PRO A 99 -9.32 -0.89 -10.81
CA PRO A 99 -7.96 -0.35 -10.94
C PRO A 99 -7.15 -0.58 -9.65
N VAL A 100 -5.83 -0.69 -9.79
CA VAL A 100 -4.92 -0.77 -8.64
C VAL A 100 -4.24 0.58 -8.47
N ILE A 101 -4.34 1.14 -7.28
CA ILE A 101 -3.72 2.41 -6.89
C ILE A 101 -2.55 2.10 -5.97
N CYS A 102 -1.36 2.60 -6.34
CA CYS A 102 -0.13 2.41 -5.58
C CYS A 102 0.37 3.76 -5.06
N GLU A 103 0.55 3.87 -3.74
CA GLU A 103 1.15 5.04 -3.10
C GLU A 103 2.54 4.71 -2.54
N ILE A 104 3.54 5.53 -2.91
CA ILE A 104 4.92 5.42 -2.44
C ILE A 104 5.16 6.44 -1.33
N GLY A 105 5.67 5.99 -0.19
CA GLY A 105 5.79 6.83 1.01
C GLY A 105 4.43 7.07 1.66
N ALA A 106 3.56 6.06 1.66
CA ALA A 106 2.15 6.20 2.01
C ALA A 106 1.89 6.51 3.49
N GLY A 107 2.89 6.36 4.37
CA GLY A 107 2.80 6.77 5.77
C GLY A 107 1.62 6.13 6.50
N THR A 108 0.66 6.94 6.92
CA THR A 108 -0.55 6.46 7.62
C THR A 108 -1.59 5.83 6.69
N GLY A 109 -1.41 5.97 5.37
CA GLY A 109 -2.39 5.57 4.34
C GLY A 109 -3.51 6.58 4.13
N TYR A 110 -3.38 7.80 4.67
CA TYR A 110 -4.43 8.81 4.64
C TYR A 110 -4.82 9.21 3.21
N TYR A 111 -3.87 9.42 2.31
CA TYR A 111 -4.18 9.76 0.92
C TYR A 111 -4.71 8.55 0.16
N LEU A 112 -4.04 7.39 0.27
CA LEU A 112 -4.48 6.14 -0.33
C LEU A 112 -5.93 5.79 0.05
N SER A 113 -6.30 5.80 1.33
CA SER A 113 -7.64 5.39 1.76
C SER A 113 -8.75 6.30 1.20
N HIS A 114 -8.54 7.62 1.19
CA HIS A 114 -9.51 8.56 0.60
C HIS A 114 -9.63 8.40 -0.91
N THR A 115 -8.51 8.14 -1.59
CA THR A 115 -8.53 7.89 -3.05
C THR A 115 -9.23 6.57 -3.37
N LEU A 116 -9.05 5.53 -2.56
CA LEU A 116 -9.75 4.26 -2.72
C LEU A 116 -11.26 4.40 -2.50
N ASP A 117 -11.67 5.24 -1.55
CA ASP A 117 -13.08 5.55 -1.30
C ASP A 117 -13.72 6.33 -2.47
N SER A 118 -12.93 7.12 -3.21
CA SER A 118 -13.43 7.87 -4.37
C SER A 118 -13.50 7.04 -5.65
N VAL A 119 -12.63 6.03 -5.82
CA VAL A 119 -12.57 5.17 -7.00
C VAL A 119 -13.24 3.82 -6.73
N ALA A 120 -14.49 3.66 -7.19
CA ALA A 120 -15.25 2.44 -7.01
C ALA A 120 -14.51 1.20 -7.54
N GLY A 121 -14.52 0.12 -6.75
CA GLY A 121 -13.89 -1.16 -7.12
C GLY A 121 -12.36 -1.15 -7.14
N SER A 122 -11.72 -0.03 -6.79
CA SER A 122 -10.27 0.06 -6.75
C SER A 122 -9.65 -0.79 -5.63
N ARG A 123 -8.37 -1.14 -5.82
CA ARG A 123 -7.55 -1.91 -4.87
C ARG A 123 -6.30 -1.10 -4.54
N GLY A 124 -5.87 -1.10 -3.28
CA GLY A 124 -4.74 -0.28 -2.82
C GLY A 124 -3.47 -1.06 -2.54
N ILE A 125 -2.33 -0.45 -2.86
CA ILE A 125 -0.99 -0.84 -2.41
C ILE A 125 -0.30 0.37 -1.80
N GLY A 126 0.05 0.30 -0.52
CA GLY A 126 0.88 1.29 0.15
C GLY A 126 2.30 0.76 0.32
N VAL A 127 3.31 1.53 -0.09
CA VAL A 127 4.72 1.22 0.11
C VAL A 127 5.32 2.23 1.05
N ASP A 128 5.98 1.76 2.11
CA ASP A 128 6.72 2.61 3.03
C ASP A 128 7.95 1.90 3.61
N VAL A 129 8.99 2.67 3.93
CA VAL A 129 10.20 2.17 4.59
C VAL A 129 10.04 2.11 6.12
N SER A 130 9.05 2.80 6.69
CA SER A 130 8.71 2.69 8.10
C SER A 130 7.89 1.43 8.36
N VAL A 131 8.39 0.56 9.22
CA VAL A 131 7.63 -0.59 9.76
C VAL A 131 6.41 -0.10 10.56
N HIS A 132 6.46 1.11 11.14
CA HIS A 132 5.32 1.69 11.82
C HIS A 132 4.24 2.12 10.82
N ALA A 133 4.61 2.83 9.75
CA ALA A 133 3.71 3.15 8.64
C ALA A 133 3.07 1.88 8.04
N ALA A 134 3.87 0.86 7.73
CA ALA A 134 3.37 -0.40 7.15
C ALA A 134 2.30 -1.10 8.01
N LYS A 135 2.38 -0.99 9.34
CA LYS A 135 1.36 -1.51 10.26
C LYS A 135 0.04 -0.74 10.19
N HIS A 136 0.09 0.58 9.95
CA HIS A 136 -1.10 1.41 9.74
C HIS A 136 -1.69 1.15 8.35
N LEU A 137 -0.85 1.14 7.31
CA LEU A 137 -1.27 0.89 5.91
C LEU A 137 -2.03 -0.43 5.76
N ALA A 138 -1.59 -1.49 6.43
CA ALA A 138 -2.26 -2.79 6.37
C ALA A 138 -3.70 -2.77 6.94
N LYS A 139 -4.14 -1.66 7.55
CA LYS A 139 -5.43 -1.50 8.23
C LYS A 139 -6.15 -0.20 7.88
N CYS A 140 -5.60 0.65 7.00
CA CYS A 140 -6.12 1.99 6.76
C CYS A 140 -7.38 2.01 5.88
N HIS A 141 -7.72 0.89 5.24
CA HIS A 141 -8.88 0.73 4.36
C HIS A 141 -9.46 -0.70 4.53
N PRO A 142 -10.80 -0.89 4.51
CA PRO A 142 -11.46 -2.18 4.77
C PRO A 142 -11.13 -3.32 3.80
#